data_AF-A0A1I1JSR2-F1
#
_entry.id   AF-A0A1I1JSR2-F1
#
_cell.length_a   1.000
_cell.length_b   1.000
_cell.length_c   1.000
_cell.angle_alpha   90.00
_cell.angle_beta   90.00
_cell.angle_gamma   90.00
#
_symmetry.space_group_name_H-M   'P 1'
#
loop_
_entity.id
_entity.type
_entity.pdbx_description
1 polymer ?
#
loop_
_entity_poly.entity_id
_entity_poly.type
_entity_poly.pdbx_seq_one_letter_code
_entity_poly.pdbx_strand_id
1 'polypeptide(L)'
;MKKLIVLFLLTILIFTVLTFSTASLQMKVDGNDMYGFPASFYVLYGGMMTPSPTVEMTSFHFLNLVLDIAVAFILAVIVLMFYQRVVTKLIKIGKK
;
A
#
# COMPACT_ATOMS: atom_id res chain seq x y z
N MET A 1 3.11 -5.57 -23.54
CA MET A 1 4.09 -6.00 -22.52
C MET A 1 4.67 -4.82 -21.72
N LYS A 2 5.37 -3.85 -22.33
CA LYS A 2 5.98 -2.71 -21.60
C LYS A 2 5.00 -1.94 -20.68
N LYS A 3 3.78 -1.65 -21.15
CA LYS A 3 2.75 -0.95 -20.34
C LYS A 3 2.29 -1.75 -19.11
N LEU A 4 2.16 -3.07 -19.25
CA LEU A 4 1.76 -3.94 -18.12
C LEU A 4 2.87 -4.00 -17.08
N ILE A 5 4.13 -4.12 -17.51
CA ILE A 5 5.29 -4.10 -16.60
C ILE A 5 5.33 -2.78 -15.82
N VAL A 6 5.15 -1.64 -16.51
CA VAL A 6 5.08 -0.33 -15.85
C VAL A 6 3.93 -0.27 -14.84
N LEU A 7 2.77 -0.82 -15.17
CA LEU A 7 1.62 -0.86 -14.25
C LEU A 7 1.90 -1.71 -13.00
N PHE A 8 2.51 -2.89 -13.17
CA PHE A 8 2.90 -3.75 -12.04
C PHE A 8 3.94 -3.07 -11.14
N LEU A 9 4.99 -2.48 -11.73
CA LEU A 9 6.00 -1.74 -10.96
C LEU A 9 5.39 -0.56 -10.21
N LEU A 10 4.49 0.19 -10.86
CA LEU A 10 3.80 1.31 -10.23
C LEU A 10 2.88 0.84 -9.09
N THR A 11 2.22 -0.30 -9.25
CA THR A 11 1.38 -0.91 -8.20
C THR A 11 2.22 -1.29 -6.99
N ILE A 12 3.35 -1.98 -7.20
CA ILE A 12 4.28 -2.37 -6.13
C ILE A 12 4.79 -1.12 -5.40
N LEU A 13 5.17 -0.08 -6.16
CA LEU A 13 5.64 1.18 -5.59
C LEU A 13 4.56 1.85 -4.73
N ILE A 14 3.34 2.01 -5.26
CA ILE A 14 2.23 2.64 -4.53
C ILE A 14 1.88 1.83 -3.29
N PHE A 15 1.77 0.50 -3.42
CA PHE A 15 1.48 -0.39 -2.30
C PHE A 15 2.53 -0.25 -1.18
N THR A 16 3.81 -0.23 -1.55
CA THR A 16 4.92 -0.07 -0.60
C THR A 16 4.85 1.29 0.09
N VAL A 17 4.69 2.37 -0.68
CA VAL A 17 4.61 3.73 -0.12
C VAL A 17 3.41 3.86 0.82
N LEU A 18 2.23 3.39 0.41
CA LEU A 18 1.04 3.43 1.27
C LEU A 18 1.27 2.64 2.55
N THR A 19 1.70 1.38 2.43
CA THR A 19 1.93 0.48 3.57
C THR A 19 2.85 1.11 4.62
N PHE A 20 3.96 1.74 4.21
CA PHE A 20 4.91 2.35 5.14
C PHE A 20 4.50 3.75 5.61
N SER A 21 3.89 4.56 4.74
CA SER A 21 3.46 5.92 5.12
C SER A 21 2.27 5.93 6.07
N THR A 22 1.44 4.89 6.03
CA THR A 22 0.28 4.73 6.92
C THR A 22 0.52 3.72 8.02
N ALA A 23 1.75 3.20 8.15
CA ALA A 23 2.07 2.28 9.23
C ALA A 23 1.91 3.00 10.57
N SER A 24 1.22 2.35 11.50
CA SER A 24 1.14 2.80 12.89
C SER A 24 2.17 2.03 13.69
N LEU A 25 3.25 2.68 14.12
CA LEU A 25 4.35 2.05 14.87
C LEU A 25 4.28 2.44 16.35
N GLN A 26 3.66 1.60 17.18
CA GLN A 26 3.38 1.88 18.59
C GLN A 26 4.02 0.89 19.55
N MET A 27 4.76 -0.11 19.07
CA MET A 27 5.35 -1.16 19.91
C MET A 27 6.29 -0.64 21.00
N LYS A 28 6.93 0.52 20.81
CA LYS A 28 7.83 1.14 21.82
C LYS A 28 7.12 1.69 23.06
N VAL A 29 5.80 1.88 23.00
CA VAL A 29 4.96 2.38 24.10
C VAL A 29 3.90 1.35 24.45
N ASP A 30 4.24 0.07 24.30
CA ASP A 30 3.39 -1.10 24.52
C ASP A 30 2.13 -1.19 23.63
N GLY A 31 2.05 -0.42 22.55
CA GLY A 31 1.02 -0.56 21.52
C GLY A 31 1.35 -1.63 20.48
N ASN A 32 0.53 -1.74 19.42
CA ASN A 32 0.77 -2.67 18.31
C ASN A 32 1.33 -1.93 17.09
N ASP A 33 2.22 -2.58 16.34
CA ASP A 33 2.58 -2.08 15.02
C ASP A 33 1.59 -2.62 13.99
N MET A 34 1.02 -1.75 13.16
CA MET A 34 0.07 -2.11 12.11
C MET A 34 0.60 -1.64 10.76
N TYR A 35 0.58 -2.53 9.78
CA TYR A 35 1.07 -2.29 8.43
C TYR A 35 -0.02 -2.60 7.40
N GLY A 36 -0.12 -1.71 6.41
CA GLY A 36 -1.05 -1.83 5.29
C GLY A 36 -2.06 -0.71 5.25
N PHE A 37 -2.69 -0.56 4.09
CA PHE A 37 -3.72 0.43 3.80
C PHE A 37 -4.63 -0.05 2.67
N PRO A 38 -5.96 0.05 2.82
CA PRO A 38 -6.68 0.64 3.96
C PRO A 38 -6.98 -0.32 5.11
N ALA A 39 -6.84 -1.64 4.94
CA ALA A 39 -7.37 -2.62 5.88
C ALA A 39 -6.32 -3.24 6.82
N SER A 40 -5.06 -2.83 6.73
CA SER A 40 -3.92 -3.35 7.51
C SER A 40 -3.82 -4.88 7.49
N PHE A 41 -2.92 -5.40 6.66
CA PHE A 41 -2.79 -6.85 6.48
C PHE A 41 -1.86 -7.52 7.48
N TYR A 42 -1.02 -6.75 8.18
CA TYR A 42 -0.06 -7.30 9.13
C TYR A 42 -0.05 -6.48 10.42
N VAL A 43 -0.12 -7.19 11.54
CA VAL A 43 -0.08 -6.62 12.88
C VAL A 43 1.02 -7.34 13.67
N LEU A 44 1.86 -6.56 14.35
CA LEU A 44 2.84 -7.03 15.31
C LEU A 44 2.38 -6.58 16.70
N TYR A 45 2.14 -7.53 17.58
CA TYR A 45 1.57 -7.27 18.90
C TYR A 45 2.65 -6.85 19.90
N GLY A 46 2.35 -5.81 20.68
CA GLY A 46 3.16 -5.34 21.79
C GLY A 46 2.79 -5.99 23.14
N GLY A 47 3.45 -5.54 24.21
CA GLY A 47 3.35 -6.14 25.54
C GLY A 47 2.02 -5.93 26.30
N MET A 48 1.15 -5.01 25.88
CA MET A 48 -0.13 -4.72 26.56
C MET A 48 -1.36 -5.46 25.99
N MET A 49 -1.18 -6.57 25.27
CA MET A 49 -2.32 -7.45 24.99
C MET A 49 -2.71 -8.27 26.22
N THR A 50 -4.00 -8.30 26.56
CA THR A 50 -4.54 -9.17 27.62
C THR A 50 -5.69 -10.03 27.07
N PRO A 51 -5.55 -11.36 27.01
CA PRO A 51 -4.36 -12.14 27.33
C PRO A 51 -3.23 -11.85 26.33
N SER A 52 -1.99 -11.79 26.82
CA SER A 52 -0.83 -11.68 25.94
C SER A 52 -0.80 -12.91 25.04
N PRO A 53 -0.64 -12.78 23.71
CA PRO A 53 -0.44 -13.93 22.85
C PRO A 53 0.78 -14.71 23.38
N THR A 54 0.57 -15.96 23.79
CA THR A 54 1.63 -16.78 24.40
C THR A 54 2.50 -17.51 23.37
N VAL A 55 2.10 -17.50 22.08
CA VAL A 55 2.74 -18.29 21.01
C VAL A 55 3.06 -17.45 19.78
N GLU A 56 2.13 -16.60 19.31
CA GLU A 56 2.31 -15.80 18.09
C GLU A 56 2.13 -14.30 18.37
N MET A 57 3.23 -13.55 18.28
CA MET A 57 3.22 -12.09 18.43
C MET A 57 2.83 -11.35 17.13
N THR A 58 2.34 -12.07 16.13
CA THR A 58 2.02 -11.52 14.81
C THR A 58 0.65 -11.99 14.34
N SER A 59 -0.09 -11.11 13.67
CA SER A 59 -1.31 -11.47 12.95
C SER A 59 -1.21 -11.07 11.50
N PHE A 60 -1.55 -12.00 10.61
CA PHE A 60 -1.54 -11.78 9.17
C PHE A 60 -2.92 -12.06 8.58
N HIS A 61 -3.52 -11.04 8.00
CA HIS A 61 -4.84 -11.09 7.39
C HIS A 61 -4.70 -11.13 5.87
N PHE A 62 -4.68 -12.33 5.30
CA PHE A 62 -4.48 -12.53 3.86
C PHE A 62 -5.51 -11.77 2.99
N LEU A 63 -6.78 -11.76 3.40
CA LEU A 63 -7.82 -11.03 2.65
C LEU A 63 -7.57 -9.51 2.66
N ASN A 64 -7.04 -8.97 3.76
CA ASN A 64 -6.67 -7.56 3.84
C ASN A 64 -5.47 -7.27 2.93
N LEU A 65 -4.51 -8.19 2.81
CA LEU A 65 -3.40 -8.03 1.86
C LEU A 65 -3.91 -7.94 0.42
N VAL A 66 -4.84 -8.82 0.03
CA VAL A 66 -5.45 -8.80 -1.30
C VAL A 66 -6.19 -7.48 -1.54
N LEU A 67 -6.94 -7.00 -0.54
CA LEU A 67 -7.65 -5.73 -0.61
C LEU A 67 -6.68 -4.54 -0.77
N ASP A 68 -5.64 -4.46 0.05
CA ASP A 68 -4.64 -3.40 0.02
C ASP A 68 -3.91 -3.36 -1.34
N ILE A 69 -3.55 -4.53 -1.89
CA ILE A 69 -2.97 -4.66 -3.23
C ILE A 69 -3.97 -4.21 -4.31
N ALA A 70 -5.24 -4.60 -4.20
CA ALA A 70 -6.28 -4.22 -5.16
C ALA A 70 -6.49 -2.69 -5.17
N VAL A 71 -6.51 -2.06 -4.00
CA VAL A 71 -6.59 -0.59 -3.87
C VAL A 71 -5.37 0.08 -4.50
N ALA A 72 -4.16 -0.40 -4.21
CA ALA A 72 -2.93 0.11 -4.81
C ALA A 72 -2.94 -0.02 -6.34
N PHE A 73 -3.47 -1.12 -6.88
CA PHE A 73 -3.61 -1.33 -8.32
C PHE A 73 -4.59 -0.33 -8.95
N ILE A 74 -5.74 -0.10 -8.33
CA ILE A 74 -6.73 0.91 -8.81
C ILE A 74 -6.08 2.30 -8.84
N LEU A 75 -5.35 2.67 -7.79
CA LEU A 75 -4.61 3.94 -7.74
C LEU A 75 -3.54 4.02 -8.84
N ALA A 76 -2.80 2.94 -9.10
CA ALA A 76 -1.82 2.88 -10.18
C ALA A 76 -2.45 3.14 -11.55
N VAL A 77 -3.62 2.55 -11.82
CA VAL A 77 -4.39 2.80 -13.05
C VAL A 77 -4.79 4.27 -13.15
N ILE A 78 -5.32 4.86 -12.07
CA ILE A 78 -5.74 6.27 -12.03
C ILE A 78 -4.54 7.19 -12.33
N VAL A 79 -3.42 6.99 -11.65
CA VAL A 79 -2.19 7.78 -11.86
C VAL A 79 -1.72 7.69 -13.30
N LEU A 80 -1.69 6.48 -13.88
CA LEU A 80 -1.26 6.27 -15.25
C LEU A 80 -2.21 6.95 -16.26
N MET A 81 -3.52 6.92 -16.01
CA MET A 81 -4.52 7.62 -16.82
C MET A 81 -4.32 9.13 -16.81
N PHE A 82 -4.09 9.72 -15.63
CA PHE A 82 -3.81 11.15 -15.49
C PHE A 82 -2.51 11.54 -16.18
N TYR A 83 -1.43 10.77 -15.97
CA TYR A 83 -0.15 11.01 -16.62
C TYR A 83 -0.28 11.02 -18.15
N GLN A 84 -0.92 10.01 -18.72
CA GLN A 84 -1.14 9.95 -20.17
C GLN A 84 -1.94 11.16 -20.67
N ARG A 85 -3.01 11.55 -19.96
CA ARG A 85 -3.84 12.70 -20.34
C ARG A 85 -3.08 14.02 -20.33
N VAL A 86 -2.19 14.23 -19.36
CA VAL A 86 -1.35 15.43 -19.25
C VAL A 86 -0.29 15.44 -20.33
N VAL A 87 0.44 14.34 -20.51
CA VAL A 87 1.51 14.23 -21.53
C VAL A 87 0.96 14.45 -22.94
N THR A 88 -0.20 13.87 -23.27
CA THR A 88 -0.82 14.08 -24.58
C THR A 88 -1.20 15.54 -24.82
N LYS A 89 -1.70 16.24 -23.79
CA LYS A 89 -1.99 17.68 -23.90
C LYS A 89 -0.73 18.52 -24.11
N LEU A 90 0.34 18.24 -23.37
CA LEU A 90 1.60 18.98 -23.47
C LEU A 90 2.27 18.82 -24.86
N ILE A 91 2.29 17.60 -25.40
CA ILE A 91 2.83 17.35 -26.74
C ILE A 91 2.04 18.10 -27.82
N LYS A 92 0.72 18.24 -27.65
CA LYS A 92 -0.13 18.97 -28.61
C LYS A 92 0.13 20.49 -28.58
N ILE A 93 0.52 21.04 -27.43
CA ILE A 93 0.85 22.47 -27.29
C ILE A 93 2.20 22.79 -27.93
N GLY A 94 3.23 21.96 -27.71
CA GLY A 94 4.57 22.21 -28.26
C GLY A 94 4.72 21.99 -29.79
N LYS A 95 3.67 21.52 -30.46
CA LYS A 95 3.62 21.38 -31.93
C LYS A 95 2.86 22.51 -32.63
N LYS A 96 2.27 23.44 -31.88
CA LYS A 96 1.67 24.67 -32.39
C LYS A 96 2.67 25.82 -32.28
#